data_AF-V9IHV5-F1
#
_entry.id   AF-V9IHV5-F1
#
_cell.length_a   1.000
_cell.length_b   1.000
_cell.length_c   1.000
_cell.angle_alpha   90.00
_cell.angle_beta   90.00
_cell.angle_gamma   90.00
#
_symmetry.space_group_name_H-M   'P 1'
#
loop_
_entity.id
_entity.type
_entity.pdbx_description
1 polymer ?
#
loop_
_entity_poly.entity_id
_entity_poly.type
_entity_poly.pdbx_seq_one_letter_code
_entity_poly.pdbx_strand_id
1 'polypeptide(L)'
;MQDRYWSLEAGGGIQASEHKRSSNALFDLIWQSEDGTVALRANNGKFLATKRSGHLYANAESVNGLDSDASKYYFYLMNRPVLVLRCEQGFVGPKSSASSKLECNKAIYETIRVERCDRGIVRFKGQNGKYWHADSEGVTVDSDISSDGFYLELREPSRICIKHTDGRYLTAGKNGALRLGETDYESATKWEF
;
A
#
# COMPACT_ATOMS: atom_id res chain seq x y z
N MET A 1 4.83 15.67 -18.50
CA MET A 1 4.77 14.21 -18.24
C MET A 1 4.51 13.57 -19.60
N GLN A 2 5.35 12.64 -20.05
CA GLN A 2 5.09 11.95 -21.33
C GLN A 2 4.10 10.83 -21.02
N ASP A 3 2.91 10.86 -21.63
CA ASP A 3 1.89 9.81 -21.49
C ASP A 3 2.33 8.54 -22.23
N ARG A 4 3.28 7.84 -21.62
CA ARG A 4 3.90 6.61 -22.12
C ARG A 4 3.88 5.54 -21.05
N TYR A 5 3.69 4.31 -21.47
CA TYR A 5 3.74 3.13 -20.62
C TYR A 5 5.17 2.64 -20.47
N TRP A 6 5.46 2.05 -19.32
CA TRP A 6 6.62 1.17 -19.19
C TRP A 6 6.41 -0.06 -20.07
N SER A 7 7.44 -0.47 -20.79
CA SER A 7 7.46 -1.64 -21.65
C SER A 7 8.73 -2.44 -21.45
N LEU A 8 8.59 -3.77 -21.45
CA LEU A 8 9.70 -4.69 -21.59
C LEU A 8 10.21 -4.67 -23.04
N GLU A 9 11.49 -4.37 -23.21
CA GLU A 9 12.18 -4.34 -24.49
C GLU A 9 12.97 -5.61 -24.80
N ALA A 10 13.32 -5.78 -26.07
CA ALA A 10 14.26 -6.81 -26.51
C ALA A 10 15.60 -6.66 -25.75
N GLY A 11 16.03 -7.72 -25.05
CA GLY A 11 17.19 -7.69 -24.16
C GLY A 11 16.85 -7.45 -22.67
N GLY A 12 15.57 -7.30 -22.34
CA GLY A 12 15.08 -7.31 -20.96
C GLY A 12 15.06 -5.94 -20.26
N GLY A 13 15.44 -4.87 -20.95
CA GLY A 13 15.38 -3.51 -20.39
C GLY A 13 13.94 -3.02 -20.26
N ILE A 14 13.67 -2.17 -19.26
CA ILE A 14 12.37 -1.49 -19.12
C ILE A 14 12.51 -0.05 -19.63
N GLN A 15 11.66 0.35 -20.57
CA GLN A 15 11.65 1.69 -21.17
C GLN A 15 10.29 2.34 -21.03
N ALA A 16 10.24 3.68 -21.04
CA ALA A 16 9.00 4.46 -21.02
C ALA A 16 8.75 5.11 -22.40
N SER A 17 8.72 4.30 -23.46
CA SER A 17 8.61 4.74 -24.87
C SER A 17 7.24 4.46 -25.50
N GLU A 18 6.47 3.51 -24.95
CA GLU A 18 5.28 2.99 -25.61
C GLU A 18 4.03 3.83 -25.38
N HIS A 19 3.28 4.09 -26.46
CA HIS A 19 2.05 4.90 -26.43
C HIS A 19 0.78 4.06 -26.30
N LYS A 20 0.87 2.74 -26.52
CA LYS A 20 -0.26 1.82 -26.46
C LYS A 20 0.02 0.76 -25.40
N ARG A 21 -1.06 0.30 -24.75
CA ARG A 21 -0.98 -0.87 -23.88
C ARG A 21 -0.65 -2.10 -24.72
N SER A 22 0.24 -2.93 -24.21
CA SER A 22 0.63 -4.22 -24.78
C SER A 22 0.93 -5.21 -23.65
N SER A 23 1.11 -6.49 -23.98
CA SER A 23 1.54 -7.48 -22.97
C SER A 23 2.89 -7.14 -22.35
N ASN A 24 3.79 -6.48 -23.10
CA ASN A 24 5.09 -6.01 -22.58
C ASN A 24 4.95 -4.86 -21.58
N ALA A 25 3.80 -4.20 -21.54
CA ALA A 25 3.50 -3.12 -20.60
C ALA A 25 2.72 -3.59 -19.36
N LEU A 26 2.51 -4.89 -19.21
CA LEU A 26 1.88 -5.49 -18.04
C LEU A 26 2.95 -6.02 -17.09
N PHE A 27 2.74 -5.73 -15.81
CA PHE A 27 3.61 -6.16 -14.73
C PHE A 27 2.75 -6.66 -13.58
N ASP A 28 3.13 -7.79 -13.00
CA ASP A 28 2.55 -8.25 -11.74
C ASP A 28 3.20 -7.49 -10.59
N LEU A 29 2.38 -6.92 -9.70
CA LEU A 29 2.84 -6.38 -8.42
C LEU A 29 2.76 -7.47 -7.36
N ILE A 30 3.91 -7.88 -6.83
CA ILE A 30 4.04 -8.99 -5.89
C ILE A 30 4.56 -8.44 -4.56
N TRP A 31 3.63 -8.24 -3.63
CA TRP A 31 3.90 -7.75 -2.27
C TRP A 31 4.61 -8.81 -1.44
N GLN A 32 5.67 -8.40 -0.75
CA GLN A 32 6.45 -9.27 0.13
C GLN A 32 5.82 -9.32 1.51
N SER A 33 5.68 -10.51 2.07
CA SER A 33 4.98 -10.74 3.34
C SER A 33 5.70 -10.17 4.56
N GLU A 34 7.00 -9.88 4.49
CA GLU A 34 7.82 -9.62 5.68
C GLU A 34 8.14 -8.14 5.91
N ASP A 35 8.44 -7.38 4.85
CA ASP A 35 9.16 -6.10 4.96
C ASP A 35 8.46 -4.92 4.27
N GLY A 36 7.23 -5.11 3.78
CA GLY A 36 6.45 -4.09 3.09
C GLY A 36 6.99 -3.71 1.71
N THR A 37 7.97 -4.45 1.19
CA THR A 37 8.48 -4.24 -0.17
C THR A 37 7.55 -4.87 -1.20
N VAL A 38 7.68 -4.39 -2.44
CA VAL A 38 7.01 -4.95 -3.62
C VAL A 38 8.05 -5.29 -4.66
N ALA A 39 7.88 -6.45 -5.31
CA ALA A 39 8.60 -6.83 -6.50
C ALA A 39 7.67 -6.69 -7.72
N LEU A 40 8.24 -6.35 -8.87
CA LEU A 40 7.50 -6.31 -10.13
C LEU A 40 7.98 -7.45 -11.02
N ARG A 41 7.06 -8.22 -11.59
CA ARG A 41 7.38 -9.28 -12.56
C ARG A 41 6.85 -8.90 -13.93
N ALA A 42 7.70 -8.95 -14.95
CA ALA A 42 7.31 -8.68 -16.33
C ALA A 42 6.73 -9.94 -17.00
N ASN A 43 6.16 -9.77 -18.20
CA ASN A 43 5.57 -10.87 -18.96
C ASN A 43 6.56 -11.94 -19.46
N ASN A 44 7.88 -11.70 -19.35
CA ASN A 44 8.91 -12.72 -19.59
C ASN A 44 9.12 -13.67 -18.38
N GLY A 45 8.33 -13.51 -17.32
CA GLY A 45 8.39 -14.32 -16.10
C GLY A 45 9.45 -13.87 -15.09
N LYS A 46 10.27 -12.88 -15.43
CA LYS A 46 11.38 -12.41 -14.59
C LYS A 46 11.00 -11.17 -13.78
N PHE A 47 11.63 -11.03 -12.63
CA PHE A 47 11.51 -9.85 -11.79
C PHE A 47 12.36 -8.69 -12.31
N LEU A 48 11.84 -7.49 -12.12
CA LEU A 48 12.56 -6.25 -12.35
C LEU A 48 13.64 -6.10 -11.29
N ALA A 49 14.85 -5.77 -11.73
CA ALA A 49 15.99 -5.45 -10.90
C ALA A 49 16.63 -4.14 -11.35
N THR A 50 17.15 -3.38 -10.39
CA THR A 50 17.89 -2.15 -10.63
C THR A 50 19.37 -2.46 -10.78
N LYS A 51 19.95 -2.20 -11.96
CA LYS A 51 21.40 -2.31 -12.16
C LYS A 51 22.13 -1.23 -11.35
N ARG A 52 23.43 -1.42 -11.12
CA ARG A 52 24.31 -0.39 -10.51
C ARG A 52 24.26 0.97 -11.23
N SER A 53 23.93 0.98 -12.52
CA SER A 53 23.74 2.19 -13.32
C SER A 53 22.37 2.86 -13.14
N GLY A 54 21.48 2.34 -12.29
CA GLY A 54 20.13 2.84 -12.05
C GLY A 54 19.08 2.36 -13.06
N HIS A 55 19.47 1.65 -14.10
CA HIS A 55 18.53 1.15 -15.12
C HIS A 55 17.73 -0.05 -14.61
N LEU A 56 16.47 -0.14 -15.01
CA LEU A 56 15.58 -1.27 -14.71
C LEU A 56 15.65 -2.35 -15.79
N TYR A 57 15.78 -3.60 -15.37
CA TYR A 57 15.81 -4.78 -16.24
C TYR A 57 14.97 -5.92 -15.66
N ALA A 58 14.19 -6.62 -16.47
CA ALA A 58 13.49 -7.84 -16.08
C ALA A 58 14.38 -9.07 -16.32
N ASN A 59 15.35 -9.29 -15.45
CA ASN A 59 16.32 -10.38 -15.56
C ASN A 59 16.52 -11.19 -14.27
N ALA A 60 15.92 -10.78 -13.15
CA ALA A 60 16.04 -11.51 -11.88
C ALA A 60 15.09 -12.72 -11.86
N GLU A 61 15.63 -13.90 -11.55
CA GLU A 61 14.85 -15.14 -11.49
C GLU A 61 14.05 -15.28 -10.18
N SER A 62 14.54 -14.66 -9.10
CA SER A 62 13.92 -14.74 -7.78
C SER A 62 14.15 -13.46 -6.99
N VAL A 63 13.13 -13.05 -6.22
CA VAL A 63 13.18 -11.90 -5.30
C VAL A 63 14.06 -12.19 -4.07
N ASN A 64 14.35 -13.46 -3.79
CA ASN A 64 15.20 -13.90 -2.65
C ASN A 64 16.56 -14.45 -3.11
N GLY A 65 16.96 -14.19 -4.36
CA GLY A 65 18.25 -14.62 -4.91
C GLY A 65 19.41 -13.70 -4.50
N LEU A 66 20.59 -13.91 -5.09
CA LEU A 66 21.78 -13.08 -4.84
C LEU A 66 21.56 -11.58 -5.13
N ASP A 67 20.62 -11.26 -6.02
CA ASP A 67 20.25 -9.89 -6.40
C ASP A 67 18.92 -9.42 -5.76
N SER A 68 18.54 -10.00 -4.61
CA SER A 68 17.25 -9.76 -3.93
C SER A 68 16.98 -8.28 -3.67
N ASP A 69 17.97 -7.58 -3.13
CA ASP A 69 17.83 -6.16 -2.72
C ASP A 69 17.65 -5.24 -3.93
N ALA A 70 18.21 -5.62 -5.09
CA ALA A 70 18.05 -4.85 -6.32
C ALA A 70 16.65 -5.00 -6.94
N SER A 71 15.89 -6.02 -6.52
CA SER A 71 14.60 -6.42 -7.09
C SER A 71 13.40 -6.14 -6.17
N LYS A 72 13.66 -5.57 -4.98
CA LYS A 72 12.66 -5.15 -4.00
C LYS A 72 12.56 -3.62 -3.97
N TYR A 73 11.34 -3.11 -3.95
CA TYR A 73 11.05 -1.68 -3.98
C TYR A 73 10.11 -1.28 -2.85
N TYR A 74 10.22 -0.04 -2.41
CA TYR A 74 9.25 0.57 -1.49
C TYR A 74 8.22 1.36 -2.27
N PHE A 75 6.95 1.15 -1.95
CA PHE A 75 5.83 1.83 -2.60
C PHE A 75 5.37 3.05 -1.81
N TYR A 76 5.11 4.16 -2.51
CA TYR A 76 4.43 5.33 -1.97
C TYR A 76 3.36 5.81 -2.92
N LEU A 77 2.17 6.09 -2.38
CA LEU A 77 1.07 6.70 -3.11
C LEU A 77 1.19 8.24 -3.09
N MET A 78 2.05 8.77 -3.97
CA MET A 78 2.48 10.17 -3.94
C MET A 78 1.37 11.20 -4.20
N ASN A 79 0.36 10.83 -4.98
CA ASN A 79 -0.77 11.69 -5.33
C ASN A 79 -1.95 11.59 -4.34
N ARG A 80 -1.73 11.01 -3.16
CA ARG A 80 -2.71 10.95 -2.06
C ARG A 80 -2.06 11.32 -0.71
N PRO A 81 -1.67 12.59 -0.50
CA PRO A 81 -1.24 13.06 0.82
C PRO A 81 -2.38 13.07 1.86
N VAL A 82 -3.62 12.96 1.38
CA VAL A 82 -4.84 12.83 2.16
C VAL A 82 -5.66 11.70 1.56
N LEU A 83 -6.11 10.77 2.40
CA LEU A 83 -6.95 9.64 2.04
C LEU A 83 -8.37 9.82 2.58
N VAL A 84 -9.31 9.21 1.88
CA VAL A 84 -10.65 8.89 2.39
C VAL A 84 -10.80 7.39 2.23
N LEU A 85 -10.99 6.65 3.32
CA LEU A 85 -11.08 5.19 3.25
C LEU A 85 -12.53 4.74 3.32
N ARG A 86 -12.92 3.88 2.38
CA ARG A 86 -14.25 3.27 2.33
C ARG A 86 -14.15 1.75 2.18
N CYS A 87 -14.98 1.03 2.91
CA CYS A 87 -15.27 -0.38 2.69
C CYS A 87 -16.77 -0.58 2.37
N GLU A 88 -17.21 -1.83 2.25
CA GLU A 88 -18.61 -2.14 1.93
C GLU A 88 -19.62 -1.61 2.97
N GLN A 89 -19.20 -1.44 4.22
CA GLN A 89 -20.06 -0.95 5.31
C GLN A 89 -20.19 0.58 5.35
N GLY A 90 -19.27 1.32 4.72
CA GLY A 90 -19.23 2.78 4.76
C GLY A 90 -17.81 3.35 4.83
N PHE A 91 -17.72 4.60 5.27
CA PHE A 91 -16.46 5.31 5.43
C PHE A 91 -15.84 5.05 6.80
N VAL A 92 -14.51 5.18 6.86
CA VAL A 92 -13.77 5.25 8.13
C VAL A 92 -13.94 6.63 8.75
N GLY A 93 -14.28 6.66 10.04
CA GLY A 93 -14.34 7.88 10.85
C GLY A 93 -14.65 7.61 12.33
N PRO A 94 -14.62 8.63 13.18
CA PRO A 94 -14.91 8.52 14.60
C PRO A 94 -16.30 7.95 14.86
N LYS A 95 -16.40 7.10 15.90
CA LYS A 95 -17.67 6.56 16.38
C LYS A 95 -18.67 7.66 16.71
N SER A 96 -18.21 8.71 17.39
CA SER A 96 -18.96 9.93 17.70
C SER A 96 -18.00 11.11 17.81
N SER A 97 -18.53 12.34 17.87
CA SER A 97 -17.73 13.56 17.99
C SER A 97 -16.84 13.63 19.24
N ALA A 98 -17.17 12.87 20.28
CA ALA A 98 -16.42 12.80 21.53
C ALA A 98 -15.54 11.55 21.65
N SER A 99 -15.60 10.63 20.69
CA SER A 99 -14.85 9.36 20.74
C SER A 99 -13.60 9.43 19.87
N SER A 100 -12.47 9.01 20.43
CA SER A 100 -11.25 8.79 19.64
C SER A 100 -11.29 7.46 18.86
N LYS A 101 -12.22 6.56 19.15
CA LYS A 101 -12.33 5.26 18.46
C LYS A 101 -12.92 5.44 17.06
N LEU A 102 -12.26 4.84 16.08
CA LEU A 102 -12.69 4.81 14.69
C LEU A 102 -13.56 3.58 14.40
N GLU A 103 -14.55 3.78 13.54
CA GLU A 103 -15.41 2.75 12.95
C GLU A 103 -15.42 2.93 11.42
N CYS A 104 -15.82 1.88 10.68
CA CYS A 104 -15.80 1.85 9.21
C CYS A 104 -17.19 1.75 8.57
N ASN A 105 -18.24 2.14 9.29
CA ASN A 105 -19.64 2.13 8.85
C ASN A 105 -20.25 3.55 8.81
N LYS A 106 -19.41 4.58 8.68
CA LYS A 106 -19.89 5.97 8.69
C LYS A 106 -20.52 6.33 7.34
N ALA A 107 -21.59 7.11 7.36
CA ALA A 107 -22.21 7.65 6.15
C ALA A 107 -21.45 8.86 5.59
N ILE A 108 -20.72 9.58 6.46
CA ILE A 108 -19.94 10.76 6.12
C ILE A 108 -18.47 10.37 6.15
N TYR A 109 -17.72 10.80 5.14
CA TYR A 109 -16.28 10.57 5.08
C TYR A 109 -15.52 11.53 5.98
N GLU A 110 -14.40 11.06 6.50
CA GLU A 110 -13.37 11.92 7.06
C GLU A 110 -12.06 11.76 6.32
N THR A 111 -11.23 12.80 6.40
CA THR A 111 -9.93 12.84 5.74
C THR A 111 -8.84 12.36 6.68
N ILE A 112 -7.96 11.50 6.17
CA ILE A 112 -6.82 10.96 6.89
C ILE A 112 -5.56 11.51 6.23
N ARG A 113 -4.75 12.27 6.97
CA ARG A 113 -3.48 12.77 6.45
C ARG A 113 -2.44 11.65 6.48
N VAL A 114 -1.72 11.48 5.37
CA VAL A 114 -0.67 10.47 5.21
C VAL A 114 0.69 11.15 5.36
N GLU A 115 1.41 10.78 6.41
CA GLU A 115 2.80 11.21 6.63
C GLU A 115 3.74 10.10 6.18
N ARG A 116 4.59 10.39 5.19
CA ARG A 116 5.56 9.44 4.65
C ARG A 116 6.76 9.34 5.59
N CYS A 117 7.23 8.13 5.80
CA CYS A 117 8.45 7.82 6.53
C CYS A 117 9.44 7.09 5.61
N ASP A 118 10.50 6.52 6.17
CA ASP A 118 11.45 5.72 5.42
C ASP A 118 10.89 4.34 5.08
N ARG A 119 11.47 3.69 4.07
CA ARG A 119 11.22 2.27 3.73
C ARG A 119 9.74 1.93 3.45
N GLY A 120 9.01 2.81 2.77
CA GLY A 120 7.63 2.56 2.35
C GLY A 120 6.60 2.75 3.46
N ILE A 121 7.06 3.07 4.69
CA ILE A 121 6.19 3.25 5.84
C ILE A 121 5.44 4.58 5.72
N VAL A 122 4.16 4.57 6.09
CA VAL A 122 3.35 5.75 6.30
C VAL A 122 2.75 5.75 7.71
N ARG A 123 2.41 6.95 8.17
CA ARG A 123 1.67 7.20 9.41
C ARG A 123 0.39 7.93 9.07
N PHE A 124 -0.67 7.61 9.79
CA PHE A 124 -1.98 8.23 9.61
C PHE A 124 -2.27 9.22 10.73
N LYS A 125 -2.82 10.37 10.34
CA LYS A 125 -3.19 11.44 11.26
C LYS A 125 -4.61 11.91 10.97
N GLY A 126 -5.43 11.99 12.01
CA GLY A 126 -6.79 12.52 11.92
C GLY A 126 -6.82 14.03 11.72
N GLN A 127 -8.02 14.56 11.47
CA GLN A 127 -8.25 16.01 11.37
C GLN A 127 -7.94 16.74 12.68
N ASN A 128 -8.09 16.06 13.81
CA ASN A 128 -7.73 16.57 15.14
C ASN A 128 -6.20 16.69 15.37
N GLY A 129 -5.38 16.33 14.38
CA GLY A 129 -3.93 16.39 14.49
C GLY A 129 -3.33 15.29 15.37
N LYS A 130 -4.07 14.24 15.70
CA LYS A 130 -3.59 13.07 16.45
C LYS A 130 -3.29 11.91 15.50
N TYR A 131 -2.33 11.09 15.88
CA TYR A 131 -1.95 9.89 15.14
C TYR A 131 -2.92 8.76 15.40
N TRP A 132 -3.07 7.91 14.39
CA TRP A 132 -3.75 6.63 14.54
C TRP A 132 -2.93 5.73 15.46
N HIS A 133 -3.64 5.02 16.33
CA HIS A 133 -3.16 3.84 17.01
C HIS A 133 -4.05 2.65 16.65
N ALA A 134 -3.49 1.48 16.34
CA ALA A 134 -4.21 0.31 15.87
C ALA A 134 -3.73 -0.98 16.56
N ASP A 135 -4.68 -1.75 17.08
CA ASP A 135 -4.45 -3.06 17.67
C ASP A 135 -5.60 -4.03 17.33
N SER A 136 -5.69 -5.18 18.02
CA SER A 136 -6.76 -6.16 17.82
C SER A 136 -8.12 -5.73 18.39
N GLU A 137 -8.16 -4.74 19.27
CA GLU A 137 -9.36 -4.24 19.95
C GLU A 137 -9.98 -3.04 19.22
N GLY A 138 -9.17 -2.29 18.48
CA GLY A 138 -9.68 -1.22 17.64
C GLY A 138 -8.61 -0.35 16.99
N VAL A 139 -9.08 0.73 16.38
CA VAL A 139 -8.23 1.86 15.97
C VAL A 139 -8.72 3.11 16.68
N THR A 140 -7.80 3.87 17.26
CA THR A 140 -8.07 5.18 17.87
C THR A 140 -7.28 6.29 17.17
N VAL A 141 -7.70 7.54 17.35
CA VAL A 141 -7.06 8.73 16.82
C VAL A 141 -6.85 9.79 17.91
N ASP A 142 -6.07 9.42 18.92
CA ASP A 142 -5.80 10.24 20.12
C ASP A 142 -4.32 10.38 20.46
N SER A 143 -3.43 9.67 19.77
CA SER A 143 -2.01 9.68 20.10
C SER A 143 -1.31 10.98 19.63
N ASP A 144 -0.50 11.56 20.52
CA ASP A 144 0.44 12.63 20.17
C ASP A 144 1.73 12.13 19.53
N ILE A 145 2.02 10.84 19.66
CA ILE A 145 3.25 10.20 19.19
C ILE A 145 2.89 9.21 18.09
N SER A 146 3.64 9.24 17.00
CA SER A 146 3.44 8.32 15.88
C SER A 146 4.12 6.96 16.14
N SER A 147 3.51 6.11 16.97
CA SER A 147 4.01 4.77 17.28
C SER A 147 3.81 3.79 16.13
N ASP A 148 2.71 3.94 15.38
CA ASP A 148 2.27 2.90 14.44
C ASP A 148 2.68 3.24 13.01
N GLY A 149 3.27 2.26 12.35
CA GLY A 149 3.66 2.33 10.94
C GLY A 149 2.78 1.43 10.09
N PHE A 150 2.48 1.87 8.87
CA PHE A 150 1.69 1.12 7.92
C PHE A 150 2.34 1.08 6.55
N TYR A 151 2.14 -0.01 5.82
CA TYR A 151 2.39 -0.13 4.40
C TYR A 151 1.08 -0.04 3.62
N LEU A 152 1.09 0.70 2.52
CA LEU A 152 -0.02 0.76 1.58
C LEU A 152 0.23 -0.24 0.47
N GLU A 153 -0.59 -1.29 0.41
CA GLU A 153 -0.47 -2.31 -0.62
C GLU A 153 -1.54 -2.12 -1.69
N LEU A 154 -1.17 -1.58 -2.85
CA LEU A 154 -2.07 -1.48 -4.00
C LEU A 154 -2.40 -2.88 -4.52
N ARG A 155 -3.65 -3.30 -4.34
CA ARG A 155 -4.15 -4.64 -4.74
C ARG A 155 -5.08 -4.57 -5.94
N GLU A 156 -5.80 -3.47 -6.12
CA GLU A 156 -6.69 -3.21 -7.24
C GLU A 156 -6.50 -1.75 -7.72
N PRO A 157 -6.95 -1.38 -8.94
CA PRO A 157 -6.72 -0.04 -9.49
C PRO A 157 -7.14 1.12 -8.57
N SER A 158 -8.17 0.91 -7.75
CA SER A 158 -8.68 1.91 -6.79
C SER A 158 -8.81 1.35 -5.37
N ARG A 159 -8.17 0.21 -5.05
CA ARG A 159 -8.21 -0.33 -3.69
C ARG A 159 -6.84 -0.75 -3.15
N ILE A 160 -6.63 -0.45 -1.87
CA ILE A 160 -5.43 -0.78 -1.11
C ILE A 160 -5.79 -1.71 0.05
N CYS A 161 -4.88 -2.61 0.37
CA CYS A 161 -4.82 -3.19 1.71
C CYS A 161 -3.88 -2.32 2.57
N ILE A 162 -4.19 -2.17 3.84
CA ILE A 162 -3.36 -1.42 4.80
C ILE A 162 -2.77 -2.41 5.77
N LYS A 163 -1.44 -2.58 5.72
CA LYS A 163 -0.71 -3.53 6.55
C LYS A 163 0.03 -2.77 7.63
N HIS A 164 -0.14 -3.16 8.89
CA HIS A 164 0.65 -2.62 9.98
C HIS A 164 2.06 -3.21 9.97
N THR A 165 3.04 -2.48 10.52
CA THR A 165 4.45 -2.91 10.54
C THR A 165 4.71 -4.19 11.34
N ASP A 166 3.74 -4.66 12.14
CA ASP A 166 3.79 -5.98 12.80
C ASP A 166 3.32 -7.15 11.91
N GLY A 167 2.92 -6.87 10.67
CA GLY A 167 2.50 -7.86 9.68
C GLY A 167 0.99 -8.05 9.56
N ARG A 168 0.18 -7.55 10.50
CA ARG A 168 -1.28 -7.68 10.47
C ARG A 168 -1.94 -6.66 9.54
N TYR A 169 -3.10 -6.99 8.99
CA TYR A 169 -3.85 -6.08 8.15
C TYR A 169 -4.98 -5.37 8.88
N LEU A 170 -5.27 -4.14 8.47
CA LEU A 170 -6.45 -3.41 8.88
C LEU A 170 -7.71 -4.05 8.28
N THR A 171 -8.66 -4.41 9.15
CA THR A 171 -9.87 -5.15 8.78
C THR A 171 -11.14 -4.47 9.28
N ALA A 172 -12.19 -4.56 8.46
CA ALA A 172 -13.55 -4.24 8.81
C ALA A 172 -14.23 -5.48 9.41
N GLY A 173 -14.59 -5.40 10.69
CA GLY A 173 -15.36 -6.40 11.41
C GLY A 173 -16.87 -6.09 11.40
N LYS A 174 -17.63 -6.87 12.18
CA LYS A 174 -19.08 -6.68 12.34
C LYS A 174 -19.39 -5.30 12.93
N ASN A 175 -20.54 -4.73 12.52
CA ASN A 175 -21.06 -3.46 13.03
C ASN A 175 -20.05 -2.29 12.93
N GLY A 176 -19.26 -2.25 11.85
CA GLY A 176 -18.28 -1.19 11.61
C GLY A 176 -17.01 -1.27 12.46
N ALA A 177 -16.77 -2.35 13.20
CA ALA A 177 -15.52 -2.50 13.96
C ALA A 177 -14.30 -2.36 13.03
N LEU A 178 -13.36 -1.49 13.39
CA LEU A 178 -12.11 -1.28 12.67
C LEU A 178 -10.95 -1.69 13.58
N ARG A 179 -10.11 -2.63 13.14
CA ARG A 179 -9.01 -3.20 13.96
C ARG A 179 -7.97 -3.90 13.10
N LEU A 180 -6.83 -4.25 13.70
CA LEU A 180 -5.89 -5.21 13.12
C LEU A 180 -6.46 -6.63 13.20
N GLY A 181 -6.49 -7.31 12.06
CA GLY A 181 -6.89 -8.70 11.92
C GLY A 181 -5.68 -9.63 11.79
N GLU A 182 -5.74 -10.53 10.82
CA GLU A 182 -4.70 -11.53 10.59
C GLU A 182 -3.57 -10.99 9.68
N THR A 183 -2.56 -11.83 9.46
CA THR A 183 -1.38 -11.54 8.62
C THR A 183 -1.55 -11.98 7.16
N ASP A 184 -2.65 -12.64 6.81
CA ASP A 184 -2.97 -13.02 5.44
C ASP A 184 -3.72 -11.89 4.72
N TYR A 185 -3.22 -11.46 3.57
CA TYR A 185 -3.83 -10.37 2.81
C TYR A 185 -5.19 -10.76 2.22
N GLU A 186 -5.49 -12.05 2.02
CA GLU A 186 -6.81 -12.48 1.53
C GLU A 186 -7.92 -12.20 2.56
N SER A 187 -7.56 -12.15 3.84
CA SER A 187 -8.46 -11.75 4.93
C SER A 187 -8.54 -10.24 5.14
N ALA A 188 -7.65 -9.48 4.49
CA ALA A 188 -7.58 -8.02 4.65
C ALA A 188 -8.77 -7.34 3.99
N THR A 189 -9.20 -6.22 4.58
CA THR A 189 -10.17 -5.36 3.89
C THR A 189 -9.48 -4.57 2.79
N LYS A 190 -10.08 -4.61 1.59
CA LYS A 190 -9.66 -3.80 0.44
C LYS A 190 -10.37 -2.45 0.49
N TRP A 191 -9.64 -1.42 0.88
CA TRP A 191 -10.15 -0.07 1.09
C TRP A 191 -10.12 0.72 -0.22
N GLU A 192 -11.26 1.29 -0.61
CA GLU A 192 -11.31 2.32 -1.66
C GLU A 192 -10.70 3.64 -1.11
N PHE A 193 -9.95 4.37 -1.94
CA PHE A 193 -9.10 5.51 -1.54
C PHE A 193 -9.01 6.68 -2.54
#